data_AF-A0A2S1Z6D2-F1
#
_entry.id   AF-A0A2S1Z6D2-F1
#
_cell.length_a   1.000
_cell.length_b   1.000
_cell.length_c   1.000
_cell.angle_alpha   90.00
_cell.angle_beta   90.00
_cell.angle_gamma   90.00
#
_symmetry.space_group_name_H-M   'P 1'
#
loop_
_entity.id
_entity.type
_entity.pdbx_description
1 polymer ?
#
loop_
_entity_poly.entity_id
_entity_poly.type
_entity_poly.pdbx_seq_one_letter_code
_entity_poly.pdbx_strand_id
1 'polypeptide(L)'
;MSIGALAILGVAAVMILALVMARPVRRTPPGRLRPGLDRPRLRPMSRSEADQYLAQWSVISEQFVESPGEATARARQLLDTVATVRGLPTAPQELRTRALGTLFPGHAEAARRLREASELAAAGKGDMETMRQAMLAGRALLAELVTAAPRVPDVAPVSQRRTVPGRRVPPPRSATLHP
;
A
#
# COMPACT_ATOMS: atom_id res chain seq x y z
N MET A 1 2.27 38.50 -27.55
CA MET A 1 0.98 38.17 -26.88
C MET A 1 1.19 36.83 -26.17
N SER A 2 1.21 36.87 -24.85
CA SER A 2 1.68 35.79 -23.98
C SER A 2 0.64 34.69 -23.81
N ILE A 3 0.98 33.46 -24.19
CA ILE A 3 0.19 32.26 -23.88
C ILE A 3 0.74 31.70 -22.57
N GLY A 4 0.43 32.40 -21.49
CA GLY A 4 0.84 32.06 -20.13
C GLY A 4 -0.35 32.25 -19.20
N ALA A 5 -1.42 31.48 -19.38
CA ALA A 5 -2.56 31.49 -18.47
C ALA A 5 -3.52 30.34 -18.78
N LEU A 6 -3.17 29.09 -18.45
CA LEU A 6 -4.17 28.01 -18.26
C LEU A 6 -3.62 26.80 -17.48
N ALA A 7 -2.63 26.99 -16.60
CA ALA A 7 -2.11 25.95 -15.70
C ALA A 7 -2.69 26.03 -14.27
N ILE A 8 -3.75 26.82 -14.04
CA ILE A 8 -4.26 27.09 -12.69
C ILE A 8 -5.78 26.93 -12.67
N LEU A 9 -6.27 25.69 -12.77
CA LEU A 9 -7.65 25.40 -12.34
C LEU A 9 -7.85 24.00 -11.76
N GLY A 10 -6.78 23.23 -11.53
CA GLY A 10 -6.85 21.91 -10.89
C GLY A 10 -6.51 21.88 -9.39
N VAL A 11 -5.89 22.94 -8.85
CA VAL A 11 -5.39 22.94 -7.47
C VAL A 11 -6.48 23.32 -6.45
N ALA A 12 -7.49 24.10 -6.85
CA ALA A 12 -8.55 24.53 -5.94
C ALA A 12 -9.53 23.39 -5.56
N ALA A 13 -9.76 22.44 -6.46
CA ALA A 13 -10.70 21.33 -6.20
C ALA A 13 -10.13 20.28 -5.20
N VAL A 14 -8.81 20.10 -5.16
CA VAL A 14 -8.15 19.13 -4.26
C VAL A 14 -8.08 19.64 -2.82
N MET A 15 -7.95 20.95 -2.61
CA MET A 15 -7.92 21.55 -1.28
C MET A 15 -9.27 21.50 -0.56
N ILE A 16 -10.38 21.55 -1.31
CA ILE A 16 -11.74 21.54 -0.73
C ILE A 16 -12.13 20.14 -0.23
N LEU A 17 -11.64 19.06 -0.88
CA LEU A 17 -11.98 17.70 -0.47
C LEU A 17 -11.13 17.18 0.71
N ALA A 18 -9.95 17.76 0.94
CA ALA A 18 -9.08 17.38 2.07
C ALA A 18 -9.58 17.88 3.44
N LEU A 19 -10.47 18.87 3.49
CA LEU A 19 -10.89 19.50 4.74
C LEU A 19 -12.00 18.73 5.50
N VAL A 20 -12.65 17.73 4.89
CA VAL A 20 -13.80 17.02 5.51
C VAL A 20 -13.41 15.79 6.34
N MET A 21 -12.15 15.33 6.30
CA MET A 21 -11.71 14.10 6.99
C MET A 21 -10.76 14.32 8.18
N ALA A 22 -10.72 15.52 8.77
CA ALA A 22 -10.01 15.77 10.02
C ALA A 22 -10.81 15.26 11.24
N ARG A 23 -11.02 13.94 11.35
CA ARG A 23 -11.40 13.34 12.64
C ARG A 23 -10.15 13.29 13.53
N PRO A 24 -10.20 13.81 14.77
CA PRO A 24 -9.02 13.88 15.62
C PRO A 24 -8.59 12.47 16.04
N VAL A 25 -7.51 11.97 15.45
CA VAL A 25 -6.85 10.75 15.87
C VAL A 25 -6.25 10.98 17.25
N ARG A 26 -6.83 10.35 18.27
CA ARG A 26 -6.23 10.29 19.61
C ARG A 26 -4.84 9.64 19.48
N ARG A 27 -3.80 10.37 19.88
CA ARG A 27 -2.42 9.88 19.88
C ARG A 27 -2.25 8.89 21.03
N THR A 28 -2.12 7.61 20.71
CA THR A 28 -1.74 6.56 21.66
C THR A 28 -0.22 6.59 21.86
N PRO A 29 0.31 6.56 23.10
CA PRO A 29 1.76 6.57 23.35
C PRO A 29 2.42 5.28 22.84
N PRO A 30 3.73 5.30 22.49
CA PRO A 30 4.41 4.17 21.86
C PRO A 30 4.57 3.01 22.85
N GLY A 31 3.74 1.98 22.69
CA GLY A 31 3.96 0.67 23.30
C GLY A 31 5.16 -0.01 22.64
N ARG A 32 6.06 -0.56 23.46
CA ARG A 32 7.19 -1.37 23.01
C ARG A 32 6.67 -2.52 22.11
N LEU A 33 7.16 -2.57 20.88
CA LEU A 33 6.80 -3.59 19.90
C LEU A 33 7.12 -4.98 20.45
N ARG A 34 6.10 -5.82 20.62
CA ARG A 34 6.28 -7.25 20.87
C ARG A 34 6.78 -7.90 19.58
N PRO A 35 7.82 -8.75 19.59
CA PRO A 35 8.25 -9.46 18.40
C PRO A 35 7.27 -10.62 18.13
N GLY A 36 6.27 -10.35 17.30
CA GLY A 36 5.25 -11.34 16.93
C GLY A 36 4.28 -10.80 15.88
N LEU A 37 4.70 -10.82 14.62
CA LEU A 37 3.88 -10.68 13.40
C LEU A 37 3.16 -9.32 13.16
N ASP A 38 3.91 -8.28 12.82
CA ASP A 38 3.35 -7.11 12.14
C ASP A 38 3.87 -7.01 10.69
N ARG A 39 3.30 -7.84 9.81
CA ARG A 39 3.32 -7.49 8.37
C ARG A 39 2.47 -6.22 8.20
N PRO A 40 2.92 -5.23 7.39
CA PRO A 40 2.16 -4.00 7.18
C PRO A 40 0.73 -4.33 6.71
N ARG A 41 -0.28 -3.95 7.50
CA ARG A 41 -1.68 -4.09 7.10
C ARG A 41 -2.04 -2.91 6.22
N LEU A 42 -2.38 -3.17 4.96
CA LEU A 42 -2.90 -2.14 4.07
C LEU A 42 -4.32 -1.74 4.52
N ARG A 43 -4.59 -0.45 4.63
CA ARG A 43 -5.93 0.09 4.92
C ARG A 43 -6.86 -0.19 3.73
N PRO A 44 -8.13 -0.61 3.94
CA PRO A 44 -9.12 -0.71 2.87
C PRO A 44 -9.25 0.60 2.09
N MET A 45 -9.61 0.49 0.82
CA MET A 45 -9.91 1.61 -0.08
C MET A 45 -11.27 1.32 -0.72
N SER A 46 -12.13 2.33 -0.80
CA SER A 46 -13.42 2.18 -1.48
C SER A 46 -13.21 2.08 -2.99
N ARG A 47 -14.18 1.48 -3.69
CA ARG A 47 -14.14 1.38 -5.17
C ARG A 47 -14.10 2.77 -5.83
N SER A 48 -14.85 3.74 -5.30
CA SER A 48 -14.85 5.11 -5.81
C SER A 48 -13.48 5.79 -5.68
N GLU A 49 -12.80 5.62 -4.53
CA GLU A 49 -11.44 6.14 -4.36
C GLU A 49 -10.44 5.44 -5.30
N ALA A 50 -10.55 4.12 -5.47
CA ALA A 50 -9.73 3.37 -6.41
C ALA A 50 -9.90 3.88 -7.85
N ASP A 51 -11.15 4.04 -8.30
CA ASP A 51 -11.48 4.54 -9.64
C ASP A 51 -10.94 5.96 -9.88
N GLN A 52 -10.98 6.83 -8.86
CA GLN A 52 -10.40 8.17 -8.94
C GLN A 52 -8.88 8.14 -9.17
N TYR A 53 -8.14 7.30 -8.45
CA TYR A 53 -6.69 7.19 -8.65
C TYR A 53 -6.33 6.57 -10.00
N LEU A 54 -7.11 5.61 -10.48
CA LEU A 54 -6.93 5.05 -11.82
C LEU A 54 -7.20 6.09 -12.91
N ALA A 55 -8.21 6.94 -12.74
CA ALA A 55 -8.49 8.05 -13.65
C ALA A 55 -7.36 9.09 -13.65
N GLN A 56 -6.85 9.47 -12.48
CA GLN A 56 -5.69 10.37 -12.37
C GLN A 56 -4.46 9.82 -13.08
N TRP A 57 -4.21 8.50 -12.97
CA TRP A 57 -3.13 7.86 -13.71
C TRP A 57 -3.32 7.98 -15.23
N SER A 58 -4.54 7.85 -15.74
CA SER A 58 -4.84 8.01 -17.17
C SER A 58 -4.45 9.40 -17.67
N VAL A 59 -4.86 10.44 -16.94
CA VAL A 59 -4.51 11.84 -17.25
C VAL A 59 -3.00 12.06 -17.26
N ILE A 60 -2.28 11.51 -16.29
CA ILE A 60 -0.81 11.59 -16.25
C ILE A 60 -0.19 10.87 -17.45
N SER A 61 -0.76 9.75 -17.87
CA SER A 61 -0.26 8.98 -19.02
C SER A 61 -0.46 9.72 -20.34
N GLU A 62 -1.53 10.49 -20.48
CA GLU A 62 -1.75 11.36 -21.66
C GLU A 62 -0.72 12.47 -21.75
N GLN A 63 -0.34 13.08 -20.61
CA GLN A 63 0.71 14.10 -20.53
C GLN A 63 2.10 13.58 -20.90
N PHE A 64 2.31 12.26 -20.87
CA PHE A 64 3.60 11.65 -21.20
C PHE A 64 4.04 11.97 -22.62
N VAL A 65 3.10 12.13 -23.56
CA VAL A 65 3.42 12.40 -24.97
C VAL A 65 4.10 13.76 -25.13
N GLU A 66 3.64 14.76 -24.38
CA GLU A 66 4.16 16.13 -24.42
C GLU A 66 5.36 16.30 -23.48
N SER A 67 5.27 15.76 -22.27
CA SER A 67 6.24 15.94 -21.21
C SER A 67 6.56 14.63 -20.48
N PRO A 68 7.38 13.73 -21.09
CA PRO A 68 7.68 12.41 -20.54
C PRO A 68 8.26 12.46 -19.11
N GLY A 69 9.17 13.40 -18.87
CA GLY A 69 9.82 13.55 -17.57
C GLY A 69 8.87 14.02 -16.47
N GLU A 70 8.03 15.03 -16.75
CA GLU A 70 7.03 15.50 -15.79
C GLU A 70 5.97 14.43 -15.49
N ALA A 71 5.47 13.75 -16.52
CA ALA A 71 4.49 12.68 -16.37
C ALA A 71 5.04 11.56 -15.48
N THR A 72 6.29 11.15 -15.71
CA THR A 72 6.97 10.13 -14.88
C THR A 72 7.11 10.57 -13.42
N ALA A 73 7.45 11.84 -13.18
CA ALA A 73 7.54 12.38 -11.83
C ALA A 73 6.17 12.45 -11.13
N ARG A 74 5.12 12.88 -11.84
CA ARG A 74 3.73 12.91 -11.31
C ARG A 74 3.20 11.51 -11.02
N ALA A 75 3.49 10.53 -11.87
CA ALA A 75 3.12 9.13 -11.65
C ALA A 75 3.76 8.56 -10.37
N ARG A 76 5.03 8.88 -10.12
CA ARG A 76 5.73 8.52 -8.88
C ARG A 76 5.06 9.13 -7.65
N GLN A 77 4.76 10.44 -7.72
CA GLN A 77 4.07 11.14 -6.63
C GLN A 77 2.69 10.53 -6.36
N LEU A 78 1.94 10.18 -7.40
CA LEU A 78 0.65 9.51 -7.27
C LEU A 78 0.77 8.17 -6.52
N LEU A 79 1.75 7.32 -6.88
CA LEU A 79 2.01 6.08 -6.15
C LEU A 79 2.37 6.32 -4.68
N ASP A 80 3.19 7.35 -4.40
CA ASP A 80 3.53 7.73 -3.02
C ASP A 80 2.27 8.15 -2.24
N THR A 81 1.39 8.96 -2.82
CA THR A 81 0.11 9.37 -2.22
C THR A 81 -0.78 8.17 -1.93
N VAL A 82 -0.98 7.28 -2.90
CA VAL A 82 -1.82 6.09 -2.74
C VAL A 82 -1.23 5.17 -1.67
N ALA A 83 0.09 4.98 -1.64
CA ALA A 83 0.76 4.19 -0.62
C ALA A 83 0.49 4.75 0.80
N THR A 84 0.57 6.07 0.97
CA THR A 84 0.26 6.74 2.25
C THR A 84 -1.21 6.56 2.63
N VAL A 85 -2.15 6.70 1.69
CA VAL A 85 -3.60 6.46 1.93
C VAL A 85 -3.86 5.02 2.36
N ARG A 86 -3.14 4.07 1.76
CA ARG A 86 -3.15 2.65 2.11
C ARG A 86 -2.44 2.34 3.44
N GLY A 87 -1.94 3.35 4.15
CA GLY A 87 -1.39 3.23 5.49
C GLY A 87 0.10 2.91 5.53
N LEU A 88 0.82 2.98 4.40
CA LEU A 88 2.29 2.94 4.46
C LEU A 88 2.79 4.24 5.10
N PRO A 89 3.74 4.16 6.05
CA PRO A 89 4.27 5.34 6.70
C PRO A 89 4.92 6.29 5.70
N THR A 90 4.89 7.58 6.01
CA THR A 90 5.70 8.57 5.30
C THR A 90 7.17 8.35 5.68
N ALA A 91 7.83 7.45 4.94
CA ALA A 91 9.23 7.11 5.10
C ALA A 91 10.06 7.71 3.95
N PRO A 92 11.40 7.74 4.09
CA PRO A 92 12.30 7.99 2.96
C PRO A 92 11.96 7.15 1.74
N GLN A 93 12.14 7.73 0.55
CA GLN A 93 11.76 7.15 -0.75
C GLN A 93 12.29 5.72 -0.93
N GLU A 94 13.54 5.47 -0.55
CA GLU A 94 14.22 4.17 -0.55
C GLU A 94 13.45 3.10 0.25
N LEU A 95 13.10 3.43 1.50
CA LEU A 95 12.43 2.52 2.42
C LEU A 95 11.01 2.22 1.96
N ARG A 96 10.30 3.23 1.43
CA ARG A 96 8.96 3.02 0.86
C ARG A 96 9.01 2.14 -0.38
N THR A 97 9.99 2.36 -1.26
CA THR A 97 10.20 1.54 -2.47
C THR A 97 10.39 0.08 -2.09
N ARG A 98 11.26 -0.19 -1.09
CA ARG A 98 11.47 -1.55 -0.56
C ARG A 98 10.20 -2.16 0.05
N ALA A 99 9.45 -1.36 0.81
CA ALA A 99 8.19 -1.80 1.41
C ALA A 99 7.15 -2.19 0.34
N LEU A 100 6.97 -1.36 -0.70
CA LEU A 100 6.11 -1.67 -1.83
C LEU A 100 6.57 -2.95 -2.53
N GLY A 101 7.86 -3.11 -2.76
CA GLY A 101 8.37 -4.32 -3.40
C GLY A 101 8.14 -5.60 -2.59
N THR A 102 8.20 -5.49 -1.26
CA THR A 102 7.92 -6.59 -0.33
C THR A 102 6.43 -6.95 -0.29
N LEU A 103 5.56 -5.95 -0.38
CA LEU A 103 4.10 -6.14 -0.33
C LEU A 103 3.53 -6.67 -1.66
N PHE A 104 4.14 -6.28 -2.78
CA PHE A 104 3.72 -6.60 -4.14
C PHE A 104 4.84 -7.31 -4.91
N PRO A 105 5.15 -8.58 -4.60
CA PRO A 105 6.29 -9.28 -5.18
C PRO A 105 6.23 -9.42 -6.71
N GLY A 106 5.04 -9.56 -7.30
CA GLY A 106 4.86 -9.58 -8.77
C GLY A 106 5.22 -8.26 -9.45
N HIS A 107 5.31 -7.17 -8.69
CA HIS A 107 5.70 -5.84 -9.15
C HIS A 107 6.81 -5.25 -8.28
N ALA A 108 7.70 -6.10 -7.75
CA ALA A 108 8.67 -5.70 -6.74
C ALA A 108 9.54 -4.51 -7.19
N GLU A 109 9.84 -4.48 -8.48
CA GLU A 109 10.72 -3.52 -9.13
C GLU A 109 10.01 -2.28 -9.68
N ALA A 110 8.68 -2.27 -9.72
CA ALA A 110 7.92 -1.21 -10.36
C ALA A 110 8.14 0.15 -9.68
N ALA A 111 8.07 0.19 -8.34
CA ALA A 111 8.31 1.41 -7.58
C ALA A 111 9.76 1.92 -7.75
N ARG A 112 10.73 0.99 -7.80
CA ARG A 112 12.15 1.33 -7.97
C ARG A 112 12.40 1.91 -9.36
N ARG A 113 11.95 1.24 -10.41
CA ARG A 113 12.11 1.69 -11.81
C ARG A 113 11.46 3.05 -12.05
N LEU A 114 10.25 3.27 -11.52
CA LEU A 114 9.57 4.56 -11.65
C LEU A 114 10.31 5.68 -10.91
N ARG A 115 10.90 5.37 -9.75
CA ARG A 115 11.74 6.31 -9.02
C ARG A 115 13.00 6.66 -9.80
N GLU A 116 13.78 5.67 -10.20
CA GLU A 116 15.04 5.86 -10.94
C GLU A 116 14.79 6.62 -12.25
N ALA A 117 13.74 6.27 -12.99
CA ALA A 117 13.36 6.99 -14.21
C ALA A 117 12.98 8.45 -13.92
N SER A 118 12.23 8.72 -12.85
CA SER A 118 11.89 10.10 -12.44
C SER A 118 13.12 10.91 -12.03
N GLU A 119 14.08 10.29 -11.35
CA GLU A 119 15.33 10.94 -10.92
C GLU A 119 16.24 11.24 -12.12
N LEU A 120 16.38 10.29 -13.04
CA LEU A 120 17.13 10.48 -14.29
C LEU A 120 16.48 11.54 -15.19
N ALA A 121 15.15 11.57 -15.28
CA ALA A 121 14.40 12.60 -15.99
C ALA A 121 14.69 14.00 -15.42
N ALA A 122 14.65 14.15 -14.10
CA ALA A 122 14.94 15.41 -13.42
C ALA A 122 16.39 15.86 -13.62
N ALA A 123 17.32 14.91 -13.79
CA ALA A 123 18.72 15.18 -14.10
C ALA A 123 18.99 15.45 -15.60
N GLY A 124 17.96 15.42 -16.46
CA GLY A 124 18.12 15.58 -17.92
C GLY A 124 18.82 14.40 -18.60
N LYS A 125 18.90 13.23 -17.94
CA LYS A 125 19.61 12.02 -18.40
C LYS A 125 18.68 10.84 -18.65
N GLY A 126 17.38 11.03 -18.54
CA GLY A 126 16.41 9.95 -18.68
C GLY A 126 16.12 9.63 -20.14
N ASP A 127 16.19 8.35 -20.48
CA ASP A 127 15.77 7.82 -21.76
C ASP A 127 14.23 7.66 -21.82
N MET A 128 13.61 8.04 -22.94
CA MET A 128 12.15 8.02 -23.11
C MET A 128 11.60 6.60 -23.01
N GLU A 129 12.27 5.61 -23.59
CA GLU A 129 11.83 4.22 -23.54
C GLU A 129 11.89 3.69 -22.11
N THR A 130 12.96 4.02 -21.38
CA THR A 130 13.10 3.72 -19.95
C THR A 130 11.94 4.32 -19.14
N MET A 131 11.59 5.58 -19.38
CA MET A 131 10.45 6.22 -18.71
C MET A 131 9.12 5.55 -19.07
N ARG A 132 8.92 5.18 -20.35
CA ARG A 132 7.72 4.47 -20.81
C ARG A 132 7.57 3.12 -20.11
N GLN A 133 8.64 2.34 -20.02
CA GLN A 133 8.64 1.05 -19.31
C GLN A 133 8.37 1.24 -17.81
N ALA A 134 8.96 2.27 -17.21
CA ALA A 134 8.73 2.59 -15.82
C ALA A 134 7.28 2.99 -15.53
N MET A 135 6.67 3.78 -16.43
CA MET A 135 5.23 4.11 -16.39
C MET A 135 4.37 2.86 -16.48
N LEU A 136 4.63 1.94 -17.41
CA LEU A 136 3.86 0.69 -17.52
C LEU A 136 3.97 -0.18 -16.26
N ALA A 137 5.18 -0.32 -15.70
CA ALA A 137 5.38 -1.04 -14.45
C ALA A 137 4.65 -0.37 -13.28
N GLY A 138 4.71 0.96 -13.20
CA GLY A 138 4.01 1.76 -12.19
C GLY A 138 2.49 1.63 -12.27
N ARG A 139 1.91 1.60 -13.48
CA ARG A 139 0.48 1.38 -13.72
C ARG A 139 0.02 0.06 -13.13
N ALA A 140 0.77 -1.01 -13.39
CA ALA A 140 0.46 -2.34 -12.88
C ALA A 140 0.52 -2.37 -11.36
N LEU A 141 1.56 -1.76 -10.76
CA LEU A 141 1.65 -1.64 -9.30
C LEU A 141 0.50 -0.82 -8.71
N LEU A 142 0.08 0.27 -9.36
CA LEU A 142 -1.07 1.07 -8.91
C LEU A 142 -2.34 0.22 -8.89
N ALA A 143 -2.60 -0.53 -9.97
CA ALA A 143 -3.77 -1.40 -10.09
C ALA A 143 -3.83 -2.41 -8.93
N GLU A 144 -2.71 -3.03 -8.58
CA GLU A 144 -2.61 -3.92 -7.42
C GLU A 144 -2.79 -3.16 -6.10
N LEU A 145 -2.20 -1.98 -5.97
CA LEU A 145 -2.24 -1.20 -4.74
C LEU A 145 -3.67 -0.74 -4.39
N VAL A 146 -4.49 -0.38 -5.39
CA VAL A 146 -5.87 0.06 -5.18
C VAL A 146 -6.86 -1.11 -5.01
N THR A 147 -6.55 -2.29 -5.59
CA THR A 147 -7.41 -3.48 -5.49
C THR A 147 -7.04 -4.42 -4.34
N ALA A 148 -5.84 -4.27 -3.77
CA ALA A 148 -5.37 -5.12 -2.69
C ALA A 148 -6.39 -5.22 -1.55
N ALA A 149 -6.80 -6.44 -1.24
CA ALA A 149 -7.66 -6.69 -0.09
C ALA A 149 -6.99 -6.21 1.21
N PRO A 150 -7.77 -5.76 2.21
CA PRO A 150 -7.24 -5.53 3.55
C PRO A 150 -6.61 -6.83 4.04
N ARG A 151 -5.29 -6.87 4.20
CA ARG A 151 -4.63 -8.06 4.76
C ARG A 151 -4.90 -8.10 6.26
N VAL A 152 -6.07 -8.61 6.62
CA VAL A 152 -6.31 -9.23 7.94
C VAL A 152 -5.48 -10.53 7.94
N PRO A 153 -4.76 -10.87 9.02
CA PRO A 153 -4.13 -12.18 9.10
C PRO A 153 -5.20 -13.23 8.81
N ASP A 154 -4.91 -14.13 7.88
CA ASP A 154 -5.58 -15.43 7.84
C ASP A 154 -5.22 -16.11 9.16
N VAL A 155 -6.01 -15.83 10.20
CA VAL A 155 -6.13 -16.75 11.30
C VAL A 155 -6.97 -17.86 10.70
N ALA A 156 -6.29 -18.85 10.11
CA ALA A 156 -6.92 -20.10 9.72
C ALA A 156 -7.93 -20.46 10.81
N PRO A 157 -9.20 -20.77 10.48
CA PRO A 157 -10.17 -21.12 11.51
C PRO A 157 -9.54 -22.25 12.31
N VAL A 158 -9.21 -21.96 13.57
CA VAL A 158 -8.77 -22.96 14.53
C VAL A 158 -9.86 -24.01 14.44
N SER A 159 -9.54 -25.14 13.82
CA SER A 159 -10.42 -26.28 13.79
C SER A 159 -10.69 -26.56 15.24
N GLN A 160 -11.90 -26.21 15.68
CA GLN A 160 -12.40 -26.55 16.99
C GLN A 160 -12.48 -28.07 17.01
N ARG A 161 -11.37 -28.74 17.30
CA ARG A 161 -11.39 -30.09 17.85
C ARG A 161 -11.94 -29.98 19.25
N ARG A 162 -13.27 -29.83 19.27
CA ARG A 162 -14.21 -30.49 20.17
C ARG A 162 -13.55 -30.99 21.44
N THR A 163 -13.62 -30.14 22.46
CA THR A 163 -13.67 -30.54 23.86
C THR A 163 -14.61 -31.76 24.00
N VAL A 164 -14.05 -32.91 24.37
CA VAL A 164 -14.84 -34.00 24.97
C VAL A 164 -14.70 -33.84 26.48
N PRO A 165 -15.78 -33.54 27.21
CA PRO A 165 -15.74 -33.46 28.66
C PRO A 165 -15.84 -34.87 29.28
N GLY A 166 -15.00 -35.13 30.27
CA GLY A 166 -15.29 -35.93 31.46
C GLY A 166 -15.55 -37.43 31.30
N ARG A 167 -14.63 -38.25 31.83
CA ARG A 167 -15.02 -39.43 32.60
C ARG A 167 -14.19 -39.50 33.88
N ARG A 168 -14.84 -39.19 35.01
CA ARG A 168 -14.34 -39.52 36.36
C ARG A 168 -14.47 -41.04 36.57
N VAL A 169 -13.35 -41.62 36.99
CA VAL A 169 -13.05 -42.73 37.95
C VAL A 169 -14.15 -43.74 38.35
N PRO A 170 -13.79 -45.00 38.68
CA PRO A 170 -13.30 -45.28 40.05
C PRO A 170 -12.09 -46.26 40.14
N PRO A 171 -11.27 -46.19 41.23
CA PRO A 171 -10.45 -47.32 41.71
C PRO A 171 -11.34 -48.24 42.57
N PRO A 172 -11.03 -49.53 42.85
CA PRO A 172 -9.87 -49.91 43.68
C PRO A 172 -9.29 -51.32 43.40
N ARG A 173 -8.15 -51.64 44.01
CA ARG A 173 -7.93 -52.93 44.71
C ARG A 173 -6.61 -52.87 45.48
N SER A 174 -6.73 -52.57 46.76
CA SER A 174 -5.75 -52.96 47.78
C SER A 174 -6.52 -53.65 48.90
N ALA A 175 -6.26 -54.95 49.12
CA ALA A 175 -6.41 -55.64 50.41
C ALA A 175 -5.85 -57.08 50.32
N THR A 176 -4.60 -57.23 50.78
CA THR A 176 -4.06 -58.21 51.74
C THR A 176 -4.75 -59.55 52.09
N LEU A 177 -3.92 -60.62 52.07
CA LEU A 177 -3.67 -61.73 53.02
C LEU A 177 -4.57 -62.99 53.21
N HIS A 178 -3.87 -64.15 53.22
CA HIS A 178 -4.03 -65.46 53.90
C HIS A 178 -5.15 -66.44 53.42
N PRO A 179 -4.94 -67.78 53.50
CA PRO A 179 -4.70 -68.55 54.74
C PRO A 179 -3.30 -69.11 54.95
#